data_AF-A0A7J7PEI1-F1
#
_entry.id   AF-A0A7J7PEI1-F1
#
_cell.length_a   1.000
_cell.length_b   1.000
_cell.length_c   1.000
_cell.angle_alpha   90.00
_cell.angle_beta   90.00
_cell.angle_gamma   90.00
#
_symmetry.space_group_name_H-M   'P 1'
#
loop_
_entity.id
_entity.type
_entity.pdbx_description
1 polymer ?
#
loop_
_entity_poly.entity_id
_entity_poly.type
_entity_poly.pdbx_seq_one_letter_code
_entity_poly.pdbx_strand_id
1 'polypeptide(L)'
;MVHTSYCSLSPQNKRNMVVYIMHLLFDTLILLMWLEPLIGGFCGCTEAGPSHGWLLGVYLMYIVVAYLLELVWRARVDTMLALHHVVTIVIIAAFFGEVSSEIYLVADALIVLGVFAVLEQPTFVALLLKRVLPVGSAHTTRAWLVAVWFWFASKTLSVVMATLFIVRDWHMMANWTRTSYILLWMAIYGIQIWSGFIQMSILRTVRREQHGEVRLPANSDSSDDGLGLKDCEVRVEDDQPGGVKKDC
;
A
#
# COMPACT_ATOMS: atom_id res chain seq x y z
N MET A 1 7.22 -28.55 -3.12
CA MET A 1 5.94 -27.92 -2.76
C MET A 1 5.76 -26.57 -3.47
N VAL A 2 6.61 -25.56 -3.23
CA VAL A 2 6.49 -24.22 -3.86
C VAL A 2 6.48 -24.24 -5.39
N HIS A 3 7.36 -25.02 -6.02
CA HIS A 3 7.39 -25.15 -7.49
C HIS A 3 6.07 -25.68 -8.05
N THR A 4 5.52 -26.74 -7.44
CA THR A 4 4.24 -27.34 -7.84
C THR A 4 3.09 -26.34 -7.70
N SER A 5 3.02 -25.63 -6.57
CA SER A 5 2.03 -24.56 -6.36
C SER A 5 2.17 -23.43 -7.38
N TYR A 6 3.40 -23.03 -7.72
CA TYR A 6 3.63 -22.00 -8.74
C TYR A 6 3.19 -22.48 -10.13
N CYS A 7 3.54 -23.71 -10.51
CA CYS A 7 3.16 -24.28 -11.81
C CYS A 7 1.66 -24.32 -12.01
N SER A 8 0.89 -24.60 -10.94
CA SER A 8 -0.58 -24.66 -10.98
C SER A 8 -1.27 -23.29 -11.02
N LEU A 9 -0.53 -22.18 -10.87
CA LEU A 9 -1.13 -20.84 -10.96
C LEU A 9 -1.49 -20.48 -12.40
N SER A 10 -2.61 -19.77 -12.55
CA SER A 10 -2.98 -19.13 -13.81
C SER A 10 -1.88 -18.15 -14.26
N PRO A 11 -1.71 -17.91 -15.57
CA PRO A 11 -0.71 -16.97 -16.09
C PRO A 11 -0.80 -15.57 -15.46
N GLN A 12 -2.02 -15.11 -15.18
CA GLN A 12 -2.28 -13.83 -14.52
C GLN A 12 -1.76 -13.80 -13.08
N ASN A 13 -1.96 -14.87 -12.31
CA ASN A 13 -1.46 -14.96 -10.95
C ASN A 13 0.07 -15.08 -10.91
N LYS A 14 0.68 -15.78 -11.87
CA LYS A 14 2.15 -15.80 -12.06
C LYS A 14 2.70 -14.40 -12.30
N ARG A 15 2.04 -13.63 -13.18
CA ARG A 15 2.40 -12.24 -13.47
C ARG A 15 2.34 -11.36 -12.23
N ASN A 16 1.27 -11.47 -11.43
CA ASN A 16 1.14 -10.72 -10.18
C ASN A 16 2.22 -11.11 -9.15
N MET A 17 2.62 -12.38 -9.07
CA MET A 17 3.71 -12.79 -8.20
C MET A 17 5.05 -12.16 -8.59
N VAL A 18 5.33 -12.01 -9.89
CA VAL A 18 6.54 -11.32 -10.35
C VAL A 18 6.56 -9.87 -9.86
N VAL A 19 5.43 -9.17 -9.94
CA VAL A 19 5.30 -7.80 -9.41
C VAL A 19 5.61 -7.77 -7.91
N TYR A 20 5.08 -8.69 -7.12
CA TYR A 20 5.33 -8.72 -5.67
C TYR A 20 6.79 -9.02 -5.32
N ILE A 21 7.43 -9.91 -6.08
CA ILE A 21 8.86 -10.21 -5.90
C ILE A 21 9.70 -8.99 -6.27
N MET A 22 9.38 -8.32 -7.38
CA MET A 22 10.05 -7.08 -7.77
C MET A 22 9.92 -6.01 -6.69
N HIS A 23 8.72 -5.78 -6.17
CA HIS A 23 8.51 -4.85 -5.06
C HIS A 23 9.31 -5.24 -3.82
N LEU A 24 9.28 -6.50 -3.39
CA LEU A 24 10.10 -6.94 -2.26
C LEU A 24 11.59 -6.66 -2.46
N LEU A 25 12.12 -6.87 -3.66
CA LEU A 25 13.52 -6.62 -3.96
C LEU A 25 13.82 -5.12 -4.02
N PHE A 26 13.09 -4.37 -4.84
CA PHE A 26 13.37 -2.96 -5.06
C PHE A 26 13.02 -2.10 -3.84
N ASP A 27 11.89 -2.32 -3.18
CA ASP A 27 11.54 -1.59 -1.96
C ASP A 27 12.56 -1.84 -0.85
N THR A 28 13.12 -3.05 -0.76
CA THR A 28 14.19 -3.35 0.20
C THR A 28 15.50 -2.66 -0.19
N LEU A 29 15.90 -2.68 -1.45
CA LEU A 29 17.11 -1.99 -1.91
C LEU A 29 17.01 -0.47 -1.68
N ILE A 30 15.86 0.10 -2.03
CA ILE A 30 15.54 1.50 -1.81
C ILE A 30 15.55 1.83 -0.31
N LEU A 31 14.91 1.01 0.54
CA LEU A 31 14.99 1.17 1.99
C LEU A 31 16.44 1.18 2.51
N LEU A 32 17.29 0.26 2.04
CA LEU A 32 18.69 0.17 2.45
C LEU A 32 19.50 1.42 2.05
N MET A 33 19.26 1.94 0.84
CA MET A 33 19.86 3.20 0.40
C MET A 33 19.46 4.39 1.27
N TRP A 34 18.39 4.27 2.05
CA TRP A 34 17.82 5.35 2.88
C TRP A 34 18.07 5.26 4.37
N LEU A 35 18.64 4.16 4.85
CA LEU A 35 19.04 4.06 6.24
C LEU A 35 20.07 5.15 6.60
N GLU A 36 21.03 5.44 5.72
CA GLU A 36 22.05 6.46 6.00
C GLU A 36 21.45 7.88 6.12
N PRO A 37 20.73 8.44 5.12
CA PRO A 37 20.09 9.76 5.26
C PRO A 37 19.11 9.85 6.44
N LEU A 38 18.35 8.78 6.71
CA LEU A 38 17.42 8.75 7.83
C LEU A 38 18.14 8.83 9.17
N ILE A 39 19.21 8.05 9.35
CA ILE A 39 20.03 8.07 10.57
C ILE A 39 20.77 9.40 10.67
N GLY A 40 21.33 9.89 9.56
CA GLY A 40 22.03 11.18 9.49
C GLY A 40 21.13 12.35 9.88
N GLY A 41 19.92 12.41 9.34
CA GLY A 41 18.93 13.44 9.65
C GLY A 41 18.44 13.37 11.09
N PHE A 42 18.23 12.16 11.62
CA PHE A 42 17.86 11.97 13.02
C PHE A 42 18.96 12.39 14.00
N CYS A 43 20.22 12.09 13.68
CA CYS A 43 21.38 12.47 14.49
C CYS A 43 21.82 13.93 14.30
N GLY A 44 21.23 14.66 13.35
CA GLY A 44 21.66 16.01 12.97
C GLY A 44 23.05 16.05 12.35
N CYS A 45 23.54 14.92 11.80
CA CYS A 45 24.89 14.78 11.24
C CYS A 45 24.93 15.04 9.73
N THR A 46 23.78 15.11 9.06
CA THR A 46 23.69 15.41 7.64
C THR A 46 23.20 16.84 7.45
N GLU A 47 24.06 17.71 6.95
CA GLU A 47 23.59 18.94 6.31
C GLU A 47 22.80 18.53 5.08
N ALA A 48 21.58 19.04 4.94
CA ALA A 48 20.75 18.83 3.76
C ALA A 48 21.45 19.46 2.54
N GLY A 49 22.37 18.72 1.94
CA GLY A 49 23.13 19.15 0.76
C GLY A 49 22.38 18.87 -0.54
N PRO A 50 22.94 19.29 -1.69
CA PRO A 50 22.39 19.00 -3.03
C PRO A 50 22.12 17.50 -3.28
N SER A 51 22.85 16.62 -2.59
CA SER A 51 22.64 15.18 -2.61
C SER A 51 21.28 14.74 -2.08
N HIS A 52 20.71 15.43 -1.09
CA HIS A 52 19.39 15.10 -0.53
C HIS A 52 18.28 15.41 -1.53
N GLY A 53 18.42 16.49 -2.30
CA GLY A 53 17.44 16.86 -3.30
C GLY A 53 17.41 15.92 -4.50
N TRP A 54 18.61 15.55 -5.00
CA TRP A 54 18.74 14.52 -6.02
C TRP A 54 18.14 13.20 -5.55
N LEU A 55 18.47 12.81 -4.31
CA LEU A 55 17.99 11.58 -3.72
C LEU A 55 16.46 11.59 -3.60
N LEU A 56 15.85 12.65 -3.08
CA LEU A 56 14.39 12.78 -3.05
C LEU A 56 13.76 12.63 -4.44
N GLY A 57 14.36 13.25 -5.47
CA GLY A 57 13.92 13.11 -6.86
C GLY A 57 13.93 11.67 -7.37
N VAL A 58 15.00 10.91 -7.09
CA VAL A 58 15.10 9.47 -7.42
C VAL A 58 13.97 8.68 -6.76
N TYR A 59 13.57 9.05 -5.55
CA TYR A 59 12.54 8.34 -4.78
C TYR A 59 11.14 8.60 -5.29
N LEU A 60 10.82 9.88 -5.53
CA LEU A 60 9.54 10.24 -6.12
C LEU A 60 9.39 9.58 -7.49
N MET A 61 10.46 9.54 -8.27
CA MET A 61 10.47 8.81 -9.55
C MET A 61 10.29 7.30 -9.37
N TYR A 62 10.97 6.70 -8.39
CA TYR A 62 10.79 5.27 -8.06
C TYR A 62 9.33 4.95 -7.72
N ILE A 63 8.70 5.71 -6.81
CA ILE A 63 7.30 5.51 -6.41
C ILE A 63 6.38 5.60 -7.63
N VAL A 64 6.56 6.62 -8.48
CA VAL A 64 5.77 6.79 -9.70
C VAL A 64 5.96 5.59 -10.64
N VAL A 65 7.19 5.17 -10.90
CA VAL A 65 7.49 4.02 -11.77
C VAL A 65 6.91 2.73 -11.20
N ALA A 66 7.03 2.51 -9.89
CA ALA A 66 6.49 1.33 -9.22
C ALA A 66 4.96 1.29 -9.32
N TYR A 67 4.28 2.43 -9.10
CA TYR A 67 2.83 2.51 -9.21
C TYR A 67 2.34 2.37 -10.65
N LEU A 68 3.04 2.96 -11.63
CA LEU A 68 2.75 2.75 -13.04
C LEU A 68 2.95 1.29 -13.46
N LEU A 69 4.03 0.65 -12.98
CA LEU A 69 4.28 -0.77 -13.22
C LEU A 69 3.13 -1.61 -12.66
N GLU A 70 2.66 -1.35 -11.44
CA GLU A 70 1.50 -2.06 -10.91
C GLU A 70 0.25 -1.85 -11.76
N LEU A 71 -0.05 -0.61 -12.16
CA LEU A 71 -1.23 -0.27 -12.96
C LEU A 71 -1.22 -0.93 -14.35
N VAL A 72 -0.06 -0.98 -15.01
CA VAL A 72 0.07 -1.52 -16.38
C VAL A 72 0.28 -3.03 -16.37
N TRP A 73 1.09 -3.55 -15.45
CA TRP A 73 1.54 -4.93 -15.47
C TRP A 73 0.69 -5.87 -14.62
N ARG A 74 -0.08 -5.43 -13.62
CA ARG A 74 -1.03 -6.36 -12.96
C ARG A 74 -2.15 -6.75 -13.91
N ALA A 75 -2.60 -8.00 -13.82
CA ALA A 75 -3.68 -8.51 -14.67
C ALA A 75 -5.02 -7.84 -14.36
N ARG A 76 -5.24 -7.58 -13.07
CA ARG A 76 -6.41 -6.89 -12.53
C ARG A 76 -5.94 -6.13 -11.31
N VAL A 77 -6.30 -4.86 -11.23
CA VAL A 77 -6.06 -4.00 -10.07
C VAL A 77 -7.42 -3.67 -9.49
N ASP A 78 -7.57 -3.79 -8.17
CA ASP A 78 -8.76 -3.35 -7.48
C ASP A 78 -8.95 -1.83 -7.69
N THR A 79 -10.17 -1.38 -7.94
CA THR A 79 -10.44 0.04 -8.25
C THR A 79 -9.99 0.97 -7.13
N MET A 80 -10.13 0.58 -5.87
CA MET A 80 -9.71 1.41 -4.73
C MET A 80 -8.18 1.55 -4.70
N LEU A 81 -7.47 0.47 -5.03
CA LEU A 81 -6.00 0.49 -5.14
C LEU A 81 -5.53 1.26 -6.38
N ALA A 82 -6.20 1.09 -7.52
CA ALA A 82 -5.87 1.83 -8.73
C ALA A 82 -6.05 3.33 -8.52
N LEU A 83 -7.16 3.73 -7.89
CA LEU A 83 -7.41 5.12 -7.53
C LEU A 83 -6.35 5.67 -6.58
N HIS A 84 -5.97 4.89 -5.55
CA HIS A 84 -4.88 5.26 -4.64
C HIS A 84 -3.57 5.55 -5.40
N HIS A 85 -3.18 4.67 -6.32
CA HIS A 85 -1.96 4.83 -7.13
C HIS A 85 -2.04 6.09 -8.01
N VAL A 86 -3.15 6.28 -8.74
CA VAL A 86 -3.34 7.43 -9.63
C VAL A 86 -3.30 8.75 -8.86
N VAL A 87 -4.04 8.84 -7.74
CA VAL A 87 -4.06 10.06 -6.93
C VAL A 87 -2.68 10.36 -6.36
N THR A 88 -1.94 9.35 -5.90
CA THR A 88 -0.57 9.54 -5.40
C THR A 88 0.36 10.05 -6.49
N ILE A 89 0.29 9.49 -7.71
CA ILE A 89 1.08 9.97 -8.86
C ILE A 89 0.74 11.44 -9.18
N VAL A 90 -0.55 11.80 -9.17
CA VAL A 90 -1.00 13.19 -9.43
C VAL A 90 -0.47 14.14 -8.35
N ILE A 91 -0.50 13.76 -7.08
CA ILE A 91 0.07 14.58 -5.99
C ILE A 91 1.57 14.76 -6.19
N ILE A 92 2.30 13.67 -6.45
CA ILE A 92 3.75 13.77 -6.71
C ILE A 92 4.01 14.73 -7.87
N ALA A 93 3.29 14.60 -8.98
CA ALA A 93 3.46 15.47 -10.14
C ALA A 93 3.09 16.93 -9.87
N ALA A 94 1.98 17.18 -9.17
CA ALA A 94 1.49 18.52 -8.87
C ALA A 94 2.42 19.28 -7.90
N PHE A 95 3.02 18.59 -6.95
CA PHE A 95 3.86 19.19 -5.92
C PHE A 95 5.36 19.07 -6.22
N PHE A 96 5.78 18.35 -7.27
CA PHE A 96 7.19 18.14 -7.59
C PHE A 96 7.98 19.45 -7.71
N GLY A 97 7.42 20.43 -8.42
CA GLY A 97 8.08 21.72 -8.65
C GLY A 97 8.29 22.51 -7.36
N GLU A 98 7.26 22.59 -6.52
CA GLU A 98 7.29 23.34 -5.25
C GLU A 98 8.18 22.65 -4.20
N VAL A 99 8.12 21.32 -4.12
CA VAL A 99 9.03 20.52 -3.29
C VAL A 99 10.48 20.70 -3.72
N SER A 100 10.73 20.76 -5.04
CA SER A 100 12.09 20.92 -5.57
C SER A 100 12.66 22.32 -5.30
N SER A 101 11.84 23.37 -5.32
CA SER A 101 12.30 24.73 -5.04
C SER A 101 12.59 24.98 -3.56
N GLU A 102 11.88 24.30 -2.65
CA GLU A 102 11.98 24.51 -1.20
C GLU A 102 12.63 23.31 -0.48
N ILE A 103 13.43 22.52 -1.21
CA ILE A 103 13.87 21.19 -0.79
C ILE A 103 14.55 21.17 0.58
N TYR A 104 15.32 22.20 0.91
CA TYR A 104 16.03 22.32 2.19
C TYR A 104 15.11 22.43 3.41
N LEU A 105 13.87 22.92 3.23
CA LEU A 105 12.91 23.11 4.31
C LEU A 105 12.01 21.88 4.53
N VAL A 106 11.99 20.96 3.57
CA VAL A 106 10.90 19.98 3.43
C VAL A 106 11.41 18.56 3.17
N ALA A 107 12.70 18.43 2.81
CA ALA A 107 13.34 17.16 2.53
C ALA A 107 13.17 16.18 3.68
N ASP A 108 13.42 16.57 4.93
CA ASP A 108 13.35 15.64 6.07
C ASP A 108 11.95 15.01 6.24
N ALA A 109 10.90 15.82 6.15
CA ALA A 109 9.53 15.34 6.29
C ALA A 109 9.11 14.43 5.12
N LEU A 110 9.54 14.76 3.90
CA LEU A 110 9.30 13.95 2.71
C LEU A 110 10.16 12.69 2.68
N ILE A 111 11.37 12.74 3.24
CA ILE A 111 12.24 11.59 3.42
C ILE A 111 11.59 10.60 4.38
N VAL A 112 11.06 11.06 5.52
CA VAL A 112 10.29 10.20 6.41
C VAL A 112 9.13 9.53 5.65
N LEU A 113 8.31 10.30 4.94
CA LEU A 113 7.21 9.74 4.17
C LEU A 113 7.67 8.73 3.12
N GLY A 114 8.75 9.01 2.40
CA GLY A 114 9.31 8.12 1.39
C GLY A 114 9.81 6.81 1.99
N VAL A 115 10.54 6.84 3.12
CA VAL A 115 10.95 5.63 3.87
C VAL A 115 9.73 4.78 4.18
N PHE A 116 8.70 5.40 4.74
CA PHE A 116 7.51 4.67 5.16
C PHE A 116 6.60 4.27 4.00
N ALA A 117 6.70 4.92 2.84
CA ALA A 117 6.06 4.51 1.60
C ALA A 117 6.66 3.20 1.06
N VAL A 118 7.97 2.98 1.21
CA VAL A 118 8.65 1.75 0.77
C VAL A 118 8.69 0.66 1.84
N LEU A 119 8.22 0.93 3.06
CA LEU A 119 8.08 -0.05 4.15
C LEU A 119 6.80 -0.90 3.99
N GLU A 120 6.68 -1.61 2.87
CA GLU A 120 5.52 -2.46 2.54
C GLU A 120 5.86 -3.95 2.41
N GLN A 121 7.09 -4.34 2.74
CA GLN A 121 7.58 -5.72 2.62
C GLN A 121 6.64 -6.74 3.30
N PRO A 122 6.13 -6.50 4.53
CA PRO A 122 5.18 -7.44 5.15
C PRO A 122 3.91 -7.65 4.33
N THR A 123 3.38 -6.60 3.68
CA THR A 123 2.21 -6.67 2.80
C THR A 123 2.50 -7.51 1.57
N PHE A 124 3.64 -7.31 0.91
CA PHE A 124 4.02 -8.12 -0.25
C PHE A 124 4.30 -9.58 0.11
N VAL A 125 4.88 -9.86 1.28
CA VAL A 125 5.00 -11.23 1.80
C VAL A 125 3.63 -11.86 2.02
N ALA A 126 2.68 -11.14 2.64
CA ALA A 126 1.32 -11.63 2.85
C ALA A 126 0.58 -11.90 1.52
N LEU A 127 0.77 -11.03 0.52
CA LEU A 127 0.25 -11.20 -0.83
C LEU A 127 0.85 -12.43 -1.54
N LEU A 128 2.15 -12.68 -1.41
CA LEU A 128 2.80 -13.87 -1.96
C LEU A 128 2.29 -15.15 -1.29
N LEU A 129 2.20 -15.17 0.04
CA LEU A 129 1.68 -16.33 0.78
C LEU A 129 0.22 -16.61 0.39
N LYS A 130 -0.60 -15.57 0.20
CA LYS A 130 -1.97 -15.72 -0.30
C LYS A 130 -2.05 -16.42 -1.67
N ARG A 131 -1.00 -16.32 -2.50
CA ARG A 131 -0.97 -16.98 -3.83
C ARG A 131 -0.42 -18.41 -3.79
N VAL A 132 0.56 -18.68 -2.93
CA VAL A 132 1.28 -19.95 -2.92
C VAL A 132 0.65 -20.98 -2.00
N LEU A 133 0.00 -20.54 -0.92
CA LEU A 133 -0.62 -21.42 0.07
C LEU A 133 -2.09 -21.71 -0.26
N PRO A 134 -2.64 -22.84 0.24
CA PRO A 134 -4.05 -23.14 0.11
C PRO A 134 -4.94 -22.04 0.67
N VAL A 135 -6.11 -21.84 0.05
CA VAL A 135 -7.14 -20.90 0.53
C VAL A 135 -7.52 -21.24 1.96
N GLY A 136 -7.66 -20.21 2.80
CA GLY A 136 -7.98 -20.38 4.22
C GLY A 136 -6.81 -20.84 5.10
N SER A 137 -5.58 -20.90 4.58
CA SER A 137 -4.41 -21.24 5.39
C SER A 137 -4.21 -20.25 6.54
N ALA A 138 -4.07 -20.78 7.77
CA ALA A 138 -3.80 -19.98 8.96
C ALA A 138 -2.50 -19.15 8.86
N HIS A 139 -1.52 -19.63 8.09
CA HIS A 139 -0.28 -18.89 7.84
C HIS A 139 -0.53 -17.62 7.02
N THR A 140 -1.41 -17.67 6.03
CA THR A 140 -1.83 -16.51 5.23
C THR A 140 -2.51 -15.47 6.13
N THR A 141 -3.45 -15.87 6.99
CA THR A 141 -4.12 -14.94 7.91
C THR A 141 -3.15 -14.31 8.90
N ARG A 142 -2.23 -15.09 9.48
CA ARG A 142 -1.21 -14.57 10.40
C ARG A 142 -0.30 -13.56 9.71
N ALA A 143 0.15 -13.85 8.48
CA ALA A 143 0.96 -12.92 7.70
C ALA A 143 0.20 -11.61 7.43
N TRP A 144 -1.08 -11.69 7.09
CA TRP A 144 -1.93 -10.50 6.92
C TRP A 144 -2.13 -9.70 8.21
N LEU A 145 -2.24 -10.36 9.36
CA LEU A 145 -2.31 -9.65 10.64
C LEU A 145 -1.02 -8.88 10.92
N VAL A 146 0.13 -9.51 10.70
CA VAL A 146 1.43 -8.84 10.83
C VAL A 146 1.53 -7.67 9.85
N ALA A 147 1.15 -7.87 8.58
CA ALA A 147 1.18 -6.83 7.57
C ALA A 147 0.32 -5.62 7.93
N VAL A 148 -0.92 -5.84 8.35
CA VAL A 148 -1.84 -4.76 8.73
C VAL A 148 -1.34 -4.01 9.95
N TRP A 149 -0.94 -4.72 11.02
CA TRP A 149 -0.44 -4.06 12.23
C TRP A 149 0.86 -3.30 11.98
N PHE A 150 1.78 -3.90 11.21
CA PHE A 150 3.00 -3.23 10.80
C PHE A 150 2.70 -1.99 9.96
N TRP A 151 1.76 -2.07 9.01
CA TRP A 151 1.33 -0.94 8.21
C TRP A 151 0.79 0.19 9.10
N PHE A 152 -0.14 -0.10 10.03
CA PHE A 152 -0.68 0.94 10.93
C PHE A 152 0.41 1.56 11.81
N ALA A 153 1.28 0.74 12.41
CA ALA A 153 2.36 1.21 13.27
C ALA A 153 3.35 2.09 12.47
N SER A 154 3.77 1.62 11.30
CA SER A 154 4.76 2.30 10.45
C SER A 154 4.20 3.61 9.87
N LYS A 155 2.97 3.64 9.35
CA LYS A 155 2.37 4.88 8.86
C LYS A 155 2.08 5.87 10.00
N THR A 156 1.64 5.40 11.18
CA THR A 156 1.47 6.28 12.35
C THR A 156 2.80 6.91 12.77
N LEU A 157 3.86 6.11 12.83
CA LEU A 157 5.20 6.62 13.14
C LEU A 157 5.67 7.62 12.09
N SER A 158 5.44 7.35 10.80
CA SER A 158 5.71 8.28 9.71
C SER A 158 5.02 9.63 9.89
N VAL A 159 3.73 9.61 10.23
CA VAL A 159 2.90 10.80 10.44
C VAL A 159 3.44 11.63 11.60
N VAL A 160 3.77 10.98 12.72
CA VAL A 160 4.30 11.65 13.90
C VAL A 160 5.65 12.27 13.60
N MET A 161 6.58 11.50 13.04
CA MET A 161 7.94 11.96 12.73
C MET A 161 7.93 13.11 11.72
N ALA A 162 7.14 13.01 10.66
CA ALA A 162 7.08 14.09 9.69
C ALA A 162 6.41 15.35 10.25
N THR A 163 5.36 15.22 11.08
CA THR A 163 4.78 16.35 11.81
C THR A 163 5.81 17.07 12.67
N LEU A 164 6.67 16.31 13.38
CA LEU A 164 7.71 16.89 14.21
C LEU A 164 8.73 17.71 13.39
N PHE A 165 9.16 17.20 12.23
CA PHE A 165 10.06 17.94 11.34
C PHE A 165 9.40 19.21 10.78
N ILE A 166 8.12 19.14 10.40
CA ILE A 166 7.38 20.32 9.95
C ILE A 166 7.30 21.37 11.06
N VAL A 167 6.96 20.98 12.29
CA VAL A 167 6.84 21.91 13.41
C VAL A 167 8.18 22.57 13.73
N ARG A 168 9.28 21.81 13.66
CA ARG A 168 10.64 22.32 13.83
C ARG A 168 10.93 23.44 12.82
N ASP A 169 10.62 23.22 11.55
CA ASP A 169 11.03 24.09 10.46
C ASP A 169 9.94 25.11 10.05
N TRP A 170 8.77 25.06 10.70
CA TRP A 170 7.58 25.87 10.39
C TRP A 170 7.87 27.37 10.33
N HIS A 171 8.68 27.86 11.27
CA HIS A 171 9.02 29.27 11.40
C HIS A 171 9.90 29.78 10.24
N MET A 172 10.62 28.88 9.54
CA MET A 172 11.48 29.21 8.40
C MET A 172 10.71 29.26 7.07
N MET A 173 9.50 28.70 7.01
CA MET A 173 8.70 28.64 5.78
C MET A 173 7.96 29.96 5.50
N ALA A 174 7.92 30.38 4.24
CA ALA A 174 7.06 31.47 3.78
C ALA A 174 5.57 31.13 3.95
N ASN A 175 4.71 32.14 4.12
CA ASN A 175 3.27 31.94 4.37
C ASN A 175 2.56 31.15 3.25
N TRP A 176 2.90 31.42 1.99
CA TRP A 176 2.35 30.67 0.85
C TRP A 176 2.76 29.19 0.92
N THR A 177 4.04 28.91 1.14
CA THR A 177 4.58 27.56 1.32
C THR A 177 3.84 26.83 2.45
N ARG A 178 3.62 27.49 3.60
CA ARG A 178 2.84 26.89 4.70
C ARG A 178 1.44 26.43 4.26
N THR A 179 0.74 27.24 3.46
CA THR A 179 -0.60 26.90 2.95
C THR A 179 -0.54 25.71 2.00
N SER A 180 0.33 25.72 0.99
CA SER A 180 0.52 24.58 0.08
C SER A 180 0.88 23.31 0.84
N TYR A 181 1.73 23.44 1.86
CA TYR A 181 2.14 22.33 2.72
C TYR A 181 0.96 21.75 3.49
N ILE A 182 0.15 22.57 4.16
CA ILE A 182 -1.05 22.08 4.87
C ILE A 182 -1.95 21.28 3.91
N LEU A 183 -2.19 21.80 2.70
CA LEU A 183 -3.00 21.12 1.70
C LEU A 183 -2.38 19.79 1.26
N LEU A 184 -1.09 19.78 0.97
CA LEU A 184 -0.33 18.57 0.63
C LEU A 184 -0.43 17.52 1.75
N TRP A 185 -0.25 17.93 3.01
CA TRP A 185 -0.33 17.05 4.17
C TRP A 185 -1.72 16.47 4.39
N MET A 186 -2.78 17.28 4.26
CA MET A 186 -4.15 16.78 4.30
C MET A 186 -4.41 15.73 3.21
N ALA A 187 -3.91 15.96 1.99
CA ALA A 187 -4.04 15.01 0.90
C ALA A 187 -3.27 13.70 1.17
N ILE A 188 -2.02 13.80 1.64
CA ILE A 188 -1.21 12.63 2.01
C ILE A 188 -1.90 11.83 3.13
N TYR A 189 -2.38 12.48 4.19
CA TYR A 189 -3.09 11.78 5.27
C TYR A 189 -4.38 11.12 4.79
N GLY A 190 -5.17 11.79 3.95
CA GLY A 190 -6.35 11.20 3.34
C GLY A 190 -6.03 9.91 2.58
N ILE A 191 -4.94 9.92 1.81
CA ILE A 191 -4.45 8.76 1.05
C ILE A 191 -3.94 7.65 1.95
N GLN A 192 -3.25 7.98 3.05
CA GLN A 192 -2.82 6.97 4.02
C GLN A 192 -4.02 6.31 4.70
N ILE A 193 -5.00 7.09 5.16
CA ILE A 193 -6.25 6.56 5.74
C ILE A 193 -6.96 5.64 4.73
N TRP A 194 -7.03 6.06 3.47
CA TRP A 194 -7.59 5.25 2.38
C TRP A 194 -6.86 3.91 2.21
N SER A 195 -5.53 3.92 2.18
CA SER A 195 -4.73 2.70 2.15
C SER A 195 -5.02 1.79 3.36
N GLY A 196 -5.23 2.36 4.54
CA GLY A 196 -5.61 1.60 5.74
C GLY A 196 -6.94 0.86 5.57
N PHE A 197 -7.93 1.48 4.92
CA PHE A 197 -9.19 0.82 4.58
C PHE A 197 -9.00 -0.35 3.60
N ILE A 198 -8.12 -0.20 2.60
CA ILE A 198 -7.78 -1.29 1.67
C ILE A 198 -7.15 -2.47 2.44
N GLN A 199 -6.16 -2.20 3.30
CA GLN A 199 -5.49 -3.23 4.10
C GLN A 199 -6.47 -4.00 5.00
N MET A 200 -7.38 -3.28 5.67
CA MET A 200 -8.41 -3.88 6.51
C MET A 200 -9.45 -4.67 5.71
N SER A 201 -9.82 -4.19 4.53
CA SER A 201 -10.73 -4.89 3.62
C SER A 201 -10.15 -6.25 3.21
N ILE A 202 -8.88 -6.29 2.82
CA ILE A 202 -8.22 -7.54 2.42
C ILE A 202 -8.11 -8.51 3.61
N LEU A 203 -7.75 -8.03 4.81
CA LEU A 203 -7.71 -8.87 6.01
C LEU A 203 -9.06 -9.48 6.35
N ARG A 204 -10.16 -8.72 6.23
CA ARG A 204 -11.52 -9.24 6.44
C ARG A 204 -11.82 -10.37 5.45
N THR A 205 -11.49 -10.18 4.18
CA THR A 205 -11.67 -11.21 3.14
C THR A 205 -10.87 -12.48 3.45
N VAL A 206 -9.59 -12.35 3.81
CA VAL A 206 -8.73 -13.49 4.17
C VAL A 206 -9.26 -14.24 5.40
N ARG A 207 -9.80 -13.53 6.39
CA ARG A 207 -10.45 -14.17 7.55
C ARG A 207 -11.71 -14.93 7.15
N ARG A 208 -12.57 -14.37 6.28
CA ARG A 208 -13.77 -15.08 5.81
C ARG A 208 -13.42 -16.33 4.99
N GLU A 209 -12.39 -16.26 4.16
CA GLU A 209 -11.83 -17.42 3.45
C GLU A 209 -11.38 -18.52 4.45
N GLN A 210 -10.73 -18.15 5.56
CA GLN A 210 -10.31 -19.10 6.60
C GLN A 210 -11.49 -19.77 7.33
N HIS A 211 -12.59 -19.06 7.55
CA HIS A 211 -13.78 -19.63 8.20
C HIS A 211 -14.65 -20.46 7.23
N GLY A 212 -14.28 -20.55 5.95
CA GLY A 212 -15.08 -21.24 4.93
C GLY A 212 -16.39 -20.52 4.58
N GLU A 213 -16.55 -19.27 5.00
CA GLU A 213 -17.73 -18.44 4.71
C GLU A 213 -17.75 -18.00 3.24
N VAL A 214 -16.59 -17.89 2.61
CA VAL A 214 -16.48 -17.65 1.17
C VAL A 214 -16.34 -19.00 0.47
N ARG A 215 -17.46 -19.55 -0.01
CA ARG A 215 -17.43 -20.64 -1.00
C ARG A 215 -16.96 -20.04 -2.32
N LEU A 216 -15.66 -20.18 -2.60
CA LEU A 216 -15.17 -19.98 -3.96
C LEU A 216 -15.91 -21.00 -4.87
N PRO A 217 -16.41 -20.58 -6.04
CA PRO A 217 -17.08 -21.50 -6.95
C PRO A 217 -16.12 -22.64 -7.29
N ALA A 218 -16.52 -23.86 -6.90
CA ALA A 218 -15.76 -25.07 -7.19
C ALA A 218 -15.84 -25.31 -8.71
N ASN A 219 -14.71 -25.13 -9.40
CA ASN A 219 -14.55 -25.32 -10.84
C ASN A 219 -15.41 -24.38 -11.71
N SER A 220 -14.82 -23.26 -12.13
CA SER A 220 -15.13 -22.71 -13.45
C SER A 220 -13.86 -22.70 -14.29
N ASP A 221 -13.79 -23.59 -15.29
CA ASP A 221 -12.79 -23.58 -16.36
C ASP A 221 -13.00 -22.40 -17.34
N SER A 222 -13.67 -21.33 -16.91
CA SER A 222 -13.91 -20.13 -17.70
C SER A 222 -13.93 -18.88 -16.81
N SER A 223 -12.79 -18.19 -16.82
CA SER A 223 -12.77 -16.76 -17.10
C SER A 223 -13.54 -15.78 -16.21
N ASP A 224 -13.69 -15.93 -14.88
CA ASP A 224 -13.97 -14.71 -14.07
C ASP A 224 -13.76 -14.77 -12.55
N ASP A 225 -12.82 -15.55 -12.02
CA ASP A 225 -12.55 -15.51 -10.57
C ASP A 225 -11.64 -14.34 -10.19
N GLY A 226 -12.27 -13.17 -10.19
CA GLY A 226 -11.76 -11.97 -9.58
C GLY A 226 -11.68 -12.13 -8.06
N LEU A 227 -10.56 -11.69 -7.50
CA LEU A 227 -10.59 -10.96 -6.22
C LEU A 227 -11.24 -9.58 -6.46
N GLY A 228 -12.38 -9.57 -7.13
CA GLY A 228 -13.26 -8.43 -7.11
C GLY A 228 -13.83 -8.42 -5.70
N LEU A 229 -13.54 -7.37 -4.96
CA LEU A 229 -14.60 -6.71 -4.20
C LEU A 229 -15.70 -6.30 -5.20
N LYS A 230 -16.37 -7.26 -5.84
CA LYS A 230 -17.75 -7.06 -6.26
C LYS A 230 -18.46 -6.96 -4.93
N ASP A 231 -19.03 -5.78 -4.70
CA ASP A 231 -19.90 -5.49 -3.59
C ASP A 231 -20.63 -6.77 -3.20
N CYS A 232 -20.36 -7.25 -1.99
CA CYS A 232 -21.24 -8.21 -1.37
C CYS A 232 -22.56 -7.46 -1.22
N GLU A 233 -23.39 -7.53 -2.25
CA GLU A 233 -24.79 -7.24 -2.16
C GLU A 233 -25.30 -8.23 -1.12
N VAL A 234 -25.36 -7.76 0.13
CA VAL A 234 -25.95 -8.49 1.23
C VAL A 234 -27.39 -8.66 0.81
N ARG A 235 -27.69 -9.83 0.26
CA ARG A 235 -29.06 -10.27 0.10
C ARG A 235 -29.58 -10.46 1.52
N VAL A 236 -30.15 -9.39 2.06
CA VAL A 236 -31.04 -9.46 3.21
C VAL A 236 -32.19 -10.31 2.70
N GLU A 237 -32.22 -11.59 3.09
CA GLU A 237 -33.46 -12.35 3.00
C GLU A 237 -34.43 -11.63 3.91
N ASP A 238 -35.35 -10.87 3.30
CA ASP A 238 -36.51 -10.33 3.99
C ASP A 238 -37.21 -11.52 4.66
N ASP A 239 -37.15 -11.50 5.99
CA ASP A 239 -37.80 -12.42 6.89
C ASP A 239 -39.32 -12.28 6.66
N GLN A 240 -39.85 -13.05 5.70
CA GLN A 240 -41.27 -13.15 5.47
C GLN A 240 -41.91 -13.92 6.64
N PRO A 241 -42.93 -13.35 7.31
CA PRO A 241 -43.59 -14.00 8.42
C PRO A 241 -44.60 -15.02 7.89
N GLY A 242 -44.39 -16.30 8.22
CA GLY A 242 -45.43 -17.32 8.23
C GLY A 242 -45.66 -18.08 6.93
N GLY A 243 -45.59 -19.42 7.00
CA GLY A 243 -45.94 -20.27 5.86
C GLY A 243 -45.68 -21.76 6.05
N VAL A 244 -46.47 -22.38 6.91
CA VAL A 244 -47.01 -23.77 6.88
C VAL A 244 -46.23 -24.87 6.11
N LYS A 245 -45.89 -25.93 6.86
CA LYS A 245 -45.53 -27.29 6.41
C LYS A 245 -46.23 -27.76 5.14
N LYS A 246 -45.51 -28.51 4.30
CA LYS A 246 -46.06 -29.72 3.65
C LYS A 246 -44.99 -30.80 3.56
N ASP A 247 -45.34 -31.94 4.15
CA ASP A 247 -44.68 -33.22 3.95
C ASP A 247 -44.86 -33.70 2.51
N CYS A 248 -43.75 -34.15 1.91
CA CYS A 248 -43.60 -35.40 1.15
C CYS A 248 -42.10 -35.73 1.11
#